data_AF-A0A6A6CJ69-F1
#
_entry.id   AF-A0A6A6CJ69-F1
#
_cell.length_a   1.000
_cell.length_b   1.000
_cell.length_c   1.000
_cell.angle_alpha   90.00
_cell.angle_beta   90.00
_cell.angle_gamma   90.00
#
_symmetry.space_group_name_H-M   'P 1'
#
loop_
_entity.id
_entity.type
_entity.pdbx_description
1 polymer ?
#
loop_
_entity_poly.entity_id
_entity_poly.type
_entity_poly.pdbx_seq_one_letter_code
_entity_poly.pdbx_strand_id
1 'polypeptide(L)' 'MPPKQPTIRNGAIQSSSSRRNKGFASDTYNFLTDAENRSVVTSVAFFAAGVAFLHSSWAEILLPP' A
#
# COMPACT_ATOMS: atom_id res chain seq x y z
N MET A 1 18.76 50.08 21.85
CA MET A 1 18.36 49.03 20.90
C MET A 1 17.62 47.95 21.69
N PRO A 2 16.39 47.53 21.34
CA PRO A 2 15.71 46.45 22.03
C PRO A 2 15.84 45.12 21.25
N PRO A 3 16.32 44.02 21.88
CA PRO A 3 16.18 42.70 21.28
C PRO A 3 14.70 42.28 21.30
N LYS A 4 14.12 41.98 20.14
CA LYS A 4 12.78 41.40 20.05
C LYS A 4 12.84 39.94 20.50
N GLN A 5 12.05 39.61 21.52
CA GLN A 5 11.93 38.28 22.11
C GLN A 5 11.33 37.29 21.10
N PRO A 6 11.83 36.04 21.03
CA PRO A 6 11.20 35.00 20.22
C PRO A 6 9.85 34.64 20.83
N THR A 7 8.78 34.94 20.09
CA THR A 7 7.43 34.47 20.34
C THR A 7 7.41 32.95 20.30
N ILE A 8 7.27 32.32 21.47
CA ILE A 8 6.99 30.89 21.58
C ILE A 8 5.59 30.66 20.99
N ARG A 9 5.55 30.25 19.72
CA ARG A 9 4.33 29.75 19.09
C ARG A 9 4.11 28.31 19.54
N ASN A 10 3.15 28.16 20.44
CA ASN A 10 2.48 26.91 20.75
C ASN A 10 1.90 26.31 19.46
N GLY A 11 2.68 25.45 18.82
CA GLY A 11 2.33 24.71 17.61
C GLY A 11 3.15 23.43 17.47
N ALA A 12 3.73 22.95 18.57
CA ALA A 12 4.40 21.66 18.63
C ALA A 12 3.36 20.54 18.79
N ILE A 13 2.55 20.32 17.76
CA ILE A 13 2.33 18.95 17.27
C ILE A 13 3.19 18.82 16.01
N GLN A 14 4.47 19.16 16.15
CA GLN A 14 5.49 18.61 15.28
C GLN A 14 5.84 17.29 15.94
N SER A 15 5.08 16.23 15.60
CA SER A 15 5.39 14.87 16.01
C SER A 15 6.70 14.47 15.33
N SER A 16 7.81 14.94 15.89
CA SER A 16 9.18 14.58 15.52
C SER A 16 9.55 13.15 15.95
N SER A 17 8.56 12.33 16.30
CA SER A 17 8.73 10.92 16.64
C SER A 17 7.86 10.07 15.72
N SER A 18 8.34 9.89 14.48
CA SER A 18 8.15 8.66 13.72
C SER A 18 8.84 8.79 12.36
N ARG A 19 10.16 8.96 12.37
CA ARG A 19 10.98 8.14 11.45
C ARG A 19 10.91 6.70 11.95
N ARG A 20 9.70 6.14 12.09
CA ARG A 20 9.52 4.71 12.20
C ARG A 20 10.08 4.21 10.89
N ASN A 21 11.09 3.36 10.99
CA ASN A 21 11.39 2.36 9.99
C ASN A 21 10.05 1.92 9.38
N LYS A 22 9.66 2.52 8.27
CA LYS A 22 8.53 2.06 7.49
C LYS A 22 9.13 0.80 6.87
N GLY A 23 9.00 -0.30 7.60
CA GLY A 23 9.67 -1.54 7.24
C GLY A 23 9.29 -1.89 5.81
N PHE A 24 10.17 -2.61 5.11
CA PHE A 24 9.97 -3.06 3.73
C PHE A 24 8.53 -3.57 3.45
N ALA A 25 7.89 -4.22 4.43
CA ALA A 25 6.48 -4.62 4.37
C ALA A 25 5.48 -3.46 4.18
N SER A 26 5.63 -2.36 4.93
CA SER A 26 4.75 -1.18 4.83
C SER A 26 5.00 -0.33 3.58
N ASP A 27 6.22 -0.34 3.05
CA ASP A 27 6.51 0.30 1.76
C ASP A 27 5.96 -0.53 0.59
N THR A 28 6.11 -1.86 0.65
CA THR A 28 5.53 -2.78 -0.33
C THR A 28 4.00 -2.70 -0.33
N TYR A 29 3.38 -2.63 0.85
CA TYR A 29 1.92 -2.50 0.96
C TYR A 29 1.41 -1.17 0.39
N ASN A 30 2.09 -0.05 0.68
CA ASN A 30 1.77 1.23 0.07
C ASN A 30 1.94 1.19 -1.45
N PHE A 31 3.05 0.63 -1.93
CA PHE A 31 3.31 0.50 -3.37
C PHE A 31 2.23 -0.34 -4.07
N LEU A 32 1.77 -1.43 -3.46
CA LEU A 32 0.69 -2.27 -3.99
C LEU A 32 -0.69 -1.58 -3.93
N THR A 33 -0.92 -0.73 -2.93
CA THR A 33 -2.21 -0.05 -2.73
C THR A 33 -2.29 1.32 -3.41
N ASP A 34 -1.15 1.86 -3.86
CA ASP A 34 -1.06 3.16 -4.50
C ASP A 34 -1.89 3.20 -5.79
N ALA A 35 -2.57 4.34 -5.99
CA ALA A 35 -3.49 4.53 -7.11
C ALA A 35 -2.81 4.42 -8.48
N GLU A 36 -1.51 4.69 -8.53
CA GLU A 36 -0.69 4.58 -9.74
C GLU A 36 -0.50 3.12 -10.20
N ASN A 37 -0.42 2.19 -9.23
CA ASN A 37 -0.15 0.78 -9.51
C ASN A 37 -1.42 -0.07 -9.57
N ARG A 38 -2.58 0.51 -9.22
CA ARG A 38 -3.88 -0.20 -9.18
C ARG A 38 -4.19 -0.96 -10.46
N SER A 39 -3.93 -0.37 -11.64
CA SER A 39 -4.21 -1.04 -12.92
C SER A 39 -3.37 -2.30 -13.09
N VAL A 40 -2.08 -2.23 -12.76
CA VAL A 40 -1.13 -3.36 -12.83
C VAL A 40 -1.48 -4.43 -11.80
N VAL A 41 -1.76 -4.03 -10.55
CA VAL A 41 -2.14 -4.95 -9.49
C VAL A 41 -3.46 -5.66 -9.83
N THR A 42 -4.42 -4.93 -10.37
CA THR A 42 -5.71 -5.48 -10.80
C THR A 42 -5.53 -6.47 -11.93
N SER A 43 -4.73 -6.14 -12.97
CA SER A 43 -4.51 -7.05 -14.09
C SER A 43 -3.77 -8.32 -13.69
N VAL A 44 -2.74 -8.21 -12.84
CA VAL A 44 -2.01 -9.36 -12.28
C VAL A 44 -2.94 -10.21 -11.41
N ALA A 45 -3.78 -9.58 -10.58
CA ALA A 45 -4.74 -10.30 -9.75
C ALA A 45 -5.76 -11.09 -10.58
N PHE A 46 -6.36 -10.47 -11.61
CA PHE A 46 -7.31 -11.17 -12.50
C PHE A 46 -6.65 -12.26 -13.32
N PHE A 47 -5.43 -12.04 -13.81
CA PHE A 47 -4.67 -13.05 -14.54
C PHE A 47 -4.37 -14.26 -13.65
N ALA A 48 -3.81 -14.02 -12.45
CA ALA A 48 -3.51 -15.08 -11.49
C ALA A 48 -4.79 -15.82 -11.05
N ALA A 49 -5.89 -15.10 -10.83
CA ALA A 49 -7.18 -15.71 -10.53
C ALA A 49 -7.68 -16.60 -11.67
N GLY A 50 -7.54 -16.17 -12.93
CA GLY A 50 -7.91 -16.96 -14.10
C GLY A 50 -7.04 -18.21 -14.28
N VAL A 51 -5.72 -18.08 -14.12
CA VAL A 51 -4.79 -19.22 -14.17
C VAL A 51 -5.09 -20.21 -13.03
N ALA A 52 -5.29 -19.72 -11.81
CA ALA A 52 -5.63 -20.54 -10.67
C ALA A 52 -6.99 -21.23 -10.84
N PHE A 53 -7.97 -20.54 -11.45
CA PHE A 53 -9.27 -21.12 -11.76
C PHE A 53 -9.18 -22.22 -12.83
N LEU A 54 -8.43 -22.00 -13.91
CA LEU A 54 -8.25 -23.00 -14.98
C LEU A 54 -7.48 -24.24 -14.48
N HIS A 55 -6.52 -24.03 -13.58
CA HIS A 55 -5.72 -25.10 -12.99
C HIS A 55 -6.37 -25.72 -11.73
N SER A 56 -7.48 -25.14 -11.26
CA SER A 56 -8.25 -25.66 -10.13
C SER A 56 -9.07 -26.87 -10.57
N SER A 57 -9.32 -27.80 -9.64
CA SER A 57 -10.29 -28.89 -9.82
C SER A 57 -11.73 -28.40 -10.07
N TRP A 58 -11.99 -27.08 -10.08
CA TRP A 58 -13.21 -26.48 -10.61
C TRP A 58 -13.28 -26.48 -12.14
N ALA A 59 -12.17 -26.61 -12.86
CA ALA A 59 -12.21 -26.78 -14.31
C ALA A 59 -12.76 -28.16 -14.72
N GLU A 60 -12.55 -29.17 -13.88
CA GLU A 60 -13.11 -30.53 -14.04
C GLU A 60 -14.66 -30.54 -13.93
N ILE A 61 -15.29 -29.52 -13.32
CA ILE A 61 -16.77 -29.44 -13.23
C ILE A 61 -17.42 -29.11 -14.58
N LEU A 62 -16.65 -28.60 -15.54
CA LEU A 62 -17.11 -28.26 -16.90
C LEU A 62 -16.92 -29.41 -17.90
N LEU A 63 -16.21 -30.47 -17.50
CA LEU A 63 -16.12 -31.70 -18.28
C LEU A 63 -17.21 -32.66 -17.77
N PRO A 64 -18.24 -32.98 -18.58
CA PRO A 64 -19.13 -34.09 -18.25
C PRO A 64 -18.31 -35.41 -18.23
N PRO A 65 -18.69 -36.37 -17.37
CA PRO A 65 -17.99 -37.65 -17.22
C PRO A 65 -17.95 -38.47 -18.52
#